data_AF-A0A9E3UZW9-F1
#
_entry.id   AF-A0A9E3UZW9-F1
#
_cell.length_a   1.000
_cell.length_b   1.000
_cell.length_c   1.000
_cell.angle_alpha   90.00
_cell.angle_beta   90.00
_cell.angle_gamma   90.00
#
_symmetry.space_group_name_H-M   'P 1'
#
loop_
_entity.id
_entity.type
_entity.pdbx_description
1 polymer ?
#
loop_
_entity_poly.entity_id
_entity_poly.type
_entity_poly.pdbx_seq_one_letter_code
_entity_poly.pdbx_strand_id
1 'polypeptide(L)'
;MPPLYRMPIFYLVALIAAGMALALGRWPRHPEPVPIPQPPAMVTATPPAPEVIEPEDGILRTAEGLRRKVVVKDLDLVCRDAPVLGRPIGNPLDYFSIWFVYGESPPGRPTMLQIGPREGPPRGWVPVDAVLEWDTRLMARPTRRAGRPLLVIYREESCLRTALEGRTCVEHGQACPIEGQEPEGPESPSDATLGLPILQTRSIPGADGRPQTIFEVASLVWDRARIL
;
A
#
# COMPACT_ATOMS: atom_id res chain seq x y z
N MET A 1 -8.83 -22.32 -25.92
CA MET A 1 -8.33 -21.75 -24.66
C MET A 1 -6.84 -21.47 -24.84
N PRO A 2 -6.41 -20.22 -25.03
CA PRO A 2 -5.00 -19.90 -25.19
C PRO A 2 -4.33 -19.69 -23.82
N PRO A 3 -3.01 -19.98 -23.71
CA PRO A 3 -2.29 -19.90 -22.44
C PRO A 3 -1.94 -18.44 -22.10
N LEU A 4 -2.37 -17.98 -20.93
CA LEU A 4 -1.90 -16.74 -20.31
C LEU A 4 -0.58 -17.06 -19.60
N TYR A 5 0.57 -16.55 -20.08
CA TYR A 5 1.81 -16.60 -19.30
C TYR A 5 2.74 -15.41 -19.58
N ARG A 6 3.34 -14.92 -18.48
CA ARG A 6 4.27 -13.77 -18.30
C ARG A 6 3.60 -12.39 -18.23
N MET A 7 3.47 -11.87 -16.99
CA MET A 7 3.06 -10.49 -16.70
C MET A 7 4.28 -9.54 -16.80
N PRO A 8 4.25 -8.46 -17.59
CA PRO A 8 5.28 -7.43 -17.61
C PRO A 8 5.12 -6.41 -16.45
N ILE A 9 6.23 -5.78 -16.07
CA ILE A 9 6.46 -4.95 -14.87
C ILE A 9 6.74 -3.48 -15.26
N PHE A 10 6.16 -2.47 -14.59
CA PHE A 10 6.24 -1.02 -14.96
C PHE A 10 6.34 -0.06 -13.75
N TYR A 11 6.69 1.24 -13.87
CA TYR A 11 6.90 2.17 -12.72
C TYR A 11 6.13 3.54 -12.75
N LEU A 12 5.69 4.10 -11.59
CA LEU A 12 4.84 5.33 -11.42
C LEU A 12 5.19 6.21 -10.17
N VAL A 13 4.87 7.54 -10.16
CA VAL A 13 5.13 8.55 -9.07
C VAL A 13 3.91 9.45 -8.74
N ALA A 14 3.80 9.98 -7.49
CA ALA A 14 2.78 10.98 -7.05
C ALA A 14 3.39 12.22 -6.33
N LEU A 15 2.78 13.40 -6.47
CA LEU A 15 3.22 14.71 -5.90
C LEU A 15 2.22 15.25 -4.87
N ILE A 16 2.69 15.77 -3.72
CA ILE A 16 1.87 16.51 -2.74
C ILE A 16 2.50 17.90 -2.49
N ALA A 17 1.71 18.97 -2.63
CA ALA A 17 2.11 20.34 -2.32
C ALA A 17 1.11 20.99 -1.36
N ALA A 18 1.62 21.59 -0.27
CA ALA A 18 0.89 22.52 0.58
C ALA A 18 1.69 23.83 0.67
N GLY A 19 1.01 24.97 0.50
CA GLY A 19 1.63 26.29 0.34
C GLY A 19 1.12 27.35 1.32
N MET A 20 2.01 28.33 1.56
CA MET A 20 1.83 29.75 1.93
C MET A 20 1.23 30.10 3.32
N ALA A 21 1.62 31.16 4.04
CA ALA A 21 2.54 32.28 3.80
C ALA A 21 2.96 33.01 5.12
N LEU A 22 4.16 33.59 5.04
CA LEU A 22 4.77 34.81 5.64
C LEU A 22 3.96 35.74 6.58
N ALA A 23 4.63 36.26 7.63
CA ALA A 23 4.91 37.72 7.79
C ALA A 23 5.82 38.04 8.99
N LEU A 24 6.87 38.84 8.71
CA LEU A 24 7.79 39.49 9.66
C LEU A 24 7.23 40.85 10.12
N GLY A 25 7.49 41.29 11.36
CA GLY A 25 7.17 42.66 11.78
C GLY A 25 7.54 43.10 13.20
N ARG A 26 8.74 43.70 13.35
CA ARG A 26 9.14 44.91 14.14
C ARG A 26 8.68 45.15 15.61
N TRP A 27 9.70 45.23 16.49
CA TRP A 27 9.81 45.85 17.84
C TRP A 27 9.55 47.38 17.92
N PRO A 28 9.64 48.06 19.11
CA PRO A 28 9.63 47.64 20.53
C PRO A 28 8.70 48.50 21.44
N ARG A 29 8.37 48.07 22.68
CA ARG A 29 8.05 49.00 23.80
C ARG A 29 8.43 48.43 25.18
N HIS A 30 9.32 49.18 25.83
CA HIS A 30 9.55 49.49 27.25
C HIS A 30 9.54 48.42 28.38
N PRO A 31 10.37 48.66 29.42
CA PRO A 31 10.82 47.64 30.36
C PRO A 31 9.87 47.49 31.55
N GLU A 32 9.66 46.26 31.98
CA GLU A 32 8.97 45.91 33.22
C GLU A 32 9.80 44.87 34.00
N PRO A 33 9.59 44.75 35.32
CA PRO A 33 10.63 44.89 36.32
C PRO A 33 11.28 43.54 36.65
N VAL A 34 12.51 43.61 37.13
CA VAL A 34 13.33 42.44 37.55
C VAL A 34 12.53 41.52 38.48
N PRO A 35 12.31 40.24 38.10
CA PRO A 35 11.73 39.26 38.99
C PRO A 35 12.78 38.73 39.97
N ILE A 36 12.41 38.69 41.24
CA ILE A 36 13.12 38.04 42.34
C ILE A 36 13.34 36.56 41.98
N PRO A 37 14.54 35.96 42.20
CA PRO A 37 14.83 34.59 41.77
C PRO A 37 13.95 33.59 42.52
N GLN A 38 13.04 32.95 41.77
CA GLN A 38 12.30 31.78 42.23
C GLN A 38 13.14 30.51 41.97
N PRO A 39 13.20 29.56 42.92
CA PRO A 39 13.89 28.28 42.73
C PRO A 39 13.27 27.50 41.56
N PRO A 40 14.05 26.69 40.83
CA PRO A 40 13.61 26.07 39.58
C PRO A 40 12.40 25.18 39.82
N ALA A 41 11.26 25.58 39.27
CA ALA A 41 10.12 24.69 39.08
C ALA A 41 10.54 23.60 38.09
N MET A 42 10.46 22.35 38.53
CA MET A 42 10.56 21.18 37.67
C MET A 42 9.69 21.39 36.43
N VAL A 43 10.32 21.39 35.27
CA VAL A 43 9.63 21.21 33.99
C VAL A 43 9.10 19.78 34.03
N THR A 44 7.85 19.62 34.47
CA THR A 44 7.11 18.40 34.21
C THR A 44 6.96 18.34 32.70
N ALA A 45 7.82 17.56 32.04
CA ALA A 45 7.66 17.23 30.65
C ALA A 45 6.26 16.63 30.49
N THR A 46 5.37 17.35 29.81
CA THR A 46 4.09 16.80 29.36
C THR A 46 4.43 15.51 28.60
N PRO A 47 3.92 14.35 29.03
CA PRO A 47 4.08 13.13 28.26
C PRO A 47 3.57 13.40 26.83
N PRO A 48 4.27 12.96 25.78
CA PRO A 48 3.67 13.00 24.44
C PRO A 48 2.31 12.32 24.54
N ALA A 49 1.29 12.99 24.00
CA ALA A 49 -0.06 12.46 23.96
C ALA A 49 0.00 11.01 23.48
N PRO A 50 -0.66 10.05 24.16
CA PRO A 50 -0.61 8.67 23.73
C PRO A 50 -1.06 8.63 22.27
N GLU A 51 -0.15 8.17 21.42
CA GLU A 51 -0.47 7.75 20.06
C GLU A 51 -1.67 6.83 20.19
N VAL A 52 -2.79 7.20 19.57
CA VAL A 52 -4.01 6.40 19.61
C VAL A 52 -3.69 5.12 18.86
N ILE A 53 -3.22 4.10 19.59
CA ILE A 53 -3.18 2.73 19.12
C ILE A 53 -4.65 2.36 18.98
N GLU A 54 -5.18 2.45 17.76
CA GLU A 54 -6.49 1.88 17.47
C GLU A 54 -6.50 0.44 18.01
N PRO A 55 -7.60 0.00 18.66
CA PRO A 55 -7.67 -1.36 19.15
C PRO A 55 -7.36 -2.30 18.00
N GLU A 56 -6.26 -3.07 18.11
CA GLU A 56 -5.97 -4.10 17.13
C GLU A 56 -7.20 -5.01 17.08
N ASP A 57 -7.84 -5.08 15.92
CA ASP A 57 -9.00 -5.94 15.66
C ASP A 57 -8.68 -7.43 15.78
N GLY A 58 -7.45 -7.76 16.19
CA GLY A 58 -6.90 -9.10 16.33
C GLY A 58 -6.54 -9.74 14.98
N ILE A 59 -6.66 -9.01 13.86
CA ILE A 59 -6.39 -9.55 12.53
C ILE A 59 -4.89 -9.42 12.24
N LEU A 60 -4.26 -10.54 11.91
CA LEU A 60 -2.87 -10.57 11.45
C LEU A 60 -2.72 -9.81 10.13
N ARG A 61 -1.61 -9.08 10.01
CA ARG A 61 -1.27 -8.31 8.83
C ARG A 61 -0.10 -8.92 8.07
N THR A 62 -0.03 -8.67 6.76
CA THR A 62 1.13 -8.94 5.91
C THR A 62 2.26 -7.94 6.25
N ALA A 63 3.44 -8.14 5.67
CA ALA A 63 4.59 -7.26 5.87
C ALA A 63 4.32 -5.80 5.41
N GLU A 64 3.39 -5.62 4.46
CA GLU A 64 2.96 -4.32 3.92
C GLU A 64 1.85 -3.66 4.77
N GLY A 65 1.49 -4.26 5.91
CA GLY A 65 0.45 -3.76 6.80
C GLY A 65 -0.97 -4.02 6.32
N LEU A 66 -1.18 -4.85 5.30
CA LEU A 66 -2.53 -5.25 4.84
C LEU A 66 -3.06 -6.40 5.69
N ARG A 67 -4.38 -6.50 5.85
CA ARG A 67 -4.97 -7.66 6.54
C ARG A 67 -4.68 -8.94 5.76
N ARG A 68 -4.09 -9.93 6.44
CA ARG A 68 -3.76 -11.22 5.83
C ARG A 68 -5.03 -12.02 5.64
N LYS A 69 -5.17 -12.59 4.45
CA LYS A 69 -6.35 -13.35 4.05
C LYS A 69 -5.95 -14.68 3.46
N VAL A 70 -6.88 -15.61 3.56
CA VAL A 70 -6.77 -16.94 2.97
C VAL A 70 -8.04 -17.31 2.25
N VAL A 71 -7.93 -18.21 1.28
CA VAL A 71 -9.04 -18.81 0.57
C VAL A 71 -9.14 -20.29 0.92
N VAL A 72 -10.34 -20.76 1.25
CA VAL A 72 -10.60 -22.18 1.50
C VAL A 72 -10.52 -22.96 0.19
N LYS A 73 -9.70 -24.03 0.18
CA LYS A 73 -9.49 -24.85 -1.04
C LYS A 73 -9.87 -26.32 -0.89
N ASP A 74 -10.34 -26.73 0.28
CA ASP A 74 -10.81 -28.09 0.54
C ASP A 74 -12.33 -28.08 0.74
N LEU A 75 -13.01 -29.10 0.23
CA LEU A 75 -14.45 -29.31 0.45
C LEU A 75 -14.68 -29.82 1.87
N ASP A 76 -15.84 -29.50 2.44
CA ASP A 76 -16.27 -29.95 3.77
C ASP A 76 -15.33 -29.58 4.94
N LEU A 77 -14.48 -28.55 4.77
CA LEU A 77 -13.57 -28.07 5.80
C LEU A 77 -14.36 -27.49 6.98
N VAL A 78 -14.21 -28.05 8.18
CA VAL A 78 -14.84 -27.55 9.42
C VAL A 78 -13.76 -26.96 10.33
N CYS A 79 -14.05 -25.79 10.91
CA CYS A 79 -13.17 -25.15 11.90
C CYS A 79 -13.02 -26.00 13.17
N ARG A 80 -11.93 -25.79 13.91
CA ARG A 80 -11.70 -26.37 15.24
C ARG A 80 -11.69 -25.29 16.32
N ASP A 81 -12.10 -25.63 17.53
CA ASP A 81 -12.06 -24.71 18.69
C ASP A 81 -10.64 -24.42 19.19
N ALA A 82 -9.69 -25.35 18.98
CA ALA A 82 -8.29 -25.21 19.36
C ALA A 82 -7.34 -25.70 18.24
N PRO A 83 -6.10 -25.17 18.17
CA PRO A 83 -5.13 -25.57 17.15
C PRO A 83 -4.57 -26.99 17.38
N VAL A 84 -4.51 -27.44 18.65
CA VAL A 84 -4.00 -28.76 19.03
C VAL A 84 -5.12 -29.56 19.66
N LEU A 85 -5.42 -30.75 19.12
CA LEU A 85 -6.48 -31.64 19.60
C LEU A 85 -7.89 -30.98 19.68
N GLY A 86 -8.11 -29.89 18.94
CA GLY A 86 -9.39 -29.19 18.91
C GLY A 86 -10.50 -30.00 18.24
N ARG A 87 -11.73 -29.80 18.70
CA ARG A 87 -12.93 -30.46 18.18
C ARG A 87 -13.52 -29.65 17.02
N PRO A 88 -14.12 -30.31 16.01
CA PRO A 88 -14.85 -29.61 14.96
C PRO A 88 -15.97 -28.74 15.53
N ILE A 89 -16.11 -27.52 15.04
CA ILE A 89 -17.13 -26.55 15.46
C ILE A 89 -17.82 -25.88 14.27
N GLY A 90 -19.14 -25.72 14.41
CA GLY A 90 -19.99 -25.08 13.42
C GLY A 90 -20.17 -25.89 12.14
N ASN A 91 -20.72 -25.22 11.13
CA ASN A 91 -20.91 -25.80 9.80
C ASN A 91 -19.63 -25.74 8.98
N PRO A 92 -19.50 -26.61 7.95
CA PRO A 92 -18.44 -26.51 6.97
C PRO A 92 -18.31 -25.11 6.37
N LEU A 93 -17.08 -24.76 6.00
CA LEU A 93 -16.76 -23.53 5.30
C LEU A 93 -17.08 -23.67 3.81
N ASP A 94 -17.51 -22.57 3.20
CA ASP A 94 -17.78 -22.54 1.77
C ASP A 94 -16.50 -22.69 0.96
N TYR A 95 -16.56 -23.47 -0.10
CA TYR A 95 -15.45 -23.64 -1.03
C TYR A 95 -15.12 -22.31 -1.73
N PHE A 96 -13.83 -22.00 -1.87
CA PHE A 96 -13.33 -20.72 -2.41
C PHE A 96 -13.82 -19.45 -1.68
N SER A 97 -14.22 -19.56 -0.41
CA SER A 97 -14.52 -18.40 0.41
C SER A 97 -13.26 -17.76 1.00
N ILE A 98 -13.27 -16.43 1.09
CA ILE A 98 -12.17 -15.62 1.63
C ILE A 98 -12.39 -15.39 3.13
N TRP A 99 -11.36 -15.67 3.93
CA TRP A 99 -11.33 -15.46 5.37
C TRP A 99 -10.13 -14.64 5.79
N PHE A 100 -10.22 -13.97 6.94
CA PHE A 100 -9.15 -13.19 7.54
C PHE A 100 -8.43 -14.03 8.59
N VAL A 101 -7.11 -13.88 8.69
CA VAL A 101 -6.29 -14.61 9.66
C VAL A 101 -6.17 -13.78 10.93
N TYR A 102 -6.47 -14.38 12.09
CA TYR A 102 -6.41 -13.75 13.42
C TYR A 102 -5.26 -14.29 14.27
N GLY A 103 -4.74 -15.47 13.95
CA GLY A 103 -3.74 -16.13 14.77
C GLY A 103 -3.09 -17.31 14.07
N GLU A 104 -1.95 -17.72 14.62
CA GLU A 104 -1.16 -18.85 14.16
C GLU A 104 -0.82 -19.75 15.34
N SER A 105 -0.71 -21.06 15.10
CA SER A 105 -0.29 -21.99 16.14
C SER A 105 1.18 -21.73 16.58
N PRO A 106 1.50 -21.63 17.89
CA PRO A 106 2.87 -21.39 18.41
C PRO A 106 3.91 -22.50 18.09
N PRO A 107 5.24 -22.24 18.18
CA PRO A 107 6.03 -21.50 17.18
C PRO A 107 6.99 -22.39 16.36
N GLY A 108 7.27 -21.95 15.12
CA GLY A 108 8.27 -22.52 14.19
C GLY A 108 7.77 -22.47 12.74
N ARG A 109 6.83 -23.35 12.40
CA ARG A 109 6.01 -23.28 11.18
C ARG A 109 4.57 -23.53 11.60
N PRO A 110 3.64 -22.59 11.40
CA PRO A 110 2.25 -22.81 11.78
C PRO A 110 1.70 -23.99 10.99
N THR A 111 1.01 -24.90 11.68
CA THR A 111 0.23 -25.97 11.05
C THR A 111 -1.24 -25.64 11.01
N MET A 112 -1.66 -24.68 11.84
CA MET A 112 -3.04 -24.22 11.95
C MET A 112 -3.11 -22.69 11.92
N LEU A 113 -4.14 -22.17 11.26
CA LEU A 113 -4.50 -20.76 11.23
C LEU A 113 -5.83 -20.54 11.93
N GLN A 114 -5.90 -19.53 12.78
CA GLN A 114 -7.16 -19.05 13.31
C GLN A 114 -7.77 -18.09 12.29
N ILE A 115 -8.96 -18.39 11.82
CA ILE A 115 -9.63 -17.61 10.76
C ILE A 115 -10.96 -17.04 11.25
N GLY A 116 -11.39 -15.94 10.63
CA GLY A 116 -12.65 -15.26 10.95
C GLY A 116 -13.15 -14.34 9.84
N PRO A 117 -14.38 -13.83 9.99
CA PRO A 117 -14.95 -12.85 9.07
C PRO A 117 -14.14 -11.55 9.06
N ARG A 118 -14.49 -10.59 8.20
CA ARG A 118 -13.83 -9.26 8.16
C ARG A 118 -13.99 -8.48 9.48
N GLU A 119 -15.13 -8.66 10.11
CA GLU A 119 -15.59 -7.95 11.30
C GLU A 119 -16.22 -8.96 12.25
N GLY A 120 -15.89 -8.84 13.55
CA GLY A 120 -16.33 -9.78 14.58
C GLY A 120 -15.24 -10.75 15.02
N PRO A 121 -15.59 -11.70 15.91
CA PRO A 121 -14.63 -12.61 16.51
C PRO A 121 -14.13 -13.68 15.51
N PRO A 122 -12.97 -14.30 15.78
CA PRO A 122 -12.52 -15.45 15.02
C PRO A 122 -13.54 -16.59 15.06
N ARG A 123 -13.69 -17.31 13.95
CA ARG A 123 -14.58 -18.48 13.83
C ARG A 123 -13.96 -19.75 14.39
N GLY A 124 -12.65 -19.93 14.21
CA GLY A 124 -11.93 -21.10 14.70
C GLY A 124 -10.66 -21.40 13.91
N TRP A 125 -10.08 -22.58 14.14
CA TRP A 125 -8.80 -23.01 13.60
C TRP A 125 -8.95 -23.96 12.41
N VAL A 126 -8.14 -23.77 11.38
CA VAL A 126 -8.08 -24.65 10.19
C VAL A 126 -6.63 -25.05 9.88
N PRO A 127 -6.39 -26.22 9.26
CA PRO A 127 -5.04 -26.58 8.80
C PRO A 127 -4.54 -25.61 7.72
N VAL A 128 -3.25 -25.25 7.78
CA VAL A 128 -2.60 -24.44 6.74
C VAL A 128 -2.76 -25.09 5.36
N ASP A 129 -2.59 -26.41 5.28
CA ASP A 129 -2.69 -27.16 4.03
C ASP A 129 -4.12 -27.20 3.44
N ALA A 130 -5.15 -26.73 4.16
CA ALA A 130 -6.53 -26.68 3.69
C ALA A 130 -6.92 -25.32 3.08
N VAL A 131 -6.00 -24.35 3.11
CA VAL A 131 -6.22 -22.98 2.63
C VAL A 131 -5.08 -22.51 1.74
N LEU A 132 -5.33 -21.48 0.94
CA LEU A 132 -4.34 -20.78 0.12
C LEU A 132 -4.21 -19.34 0.57
N GLU A 133 -2.99 -18.82 0.61
CA GLU A 133 -2.75 -17.39 0.87
C GLU A 133 -3.41 -16.54 -0.23
N TRP A 134 -4.12 -15.49 0.20
CA TRP A 134 -4.85 -14.58 -0.67
C TRP A 134 -4.41 -13.14 -0.42
N ASP A 135 -3.30 -12.76 -1.06
CA ASP A 135 -2.82 -11.40 -1.00
C ASP A 135 -3.67 -10.49 -1.88
N THR A 136 -4.21 -9.45 -1.27
CA THR A 136 -4.84 -8.37 -2.04
C THR A 136 -3.77 -7.40 -2.47
N ARG A 137 -3.37 -7.50 -3.73
CA ARG A 137 -2.51 -6.48 -4.32
C ARG A 137 -3.25 -5.15 -4.31
N LEU A 138 -2.63 -4.13 -3.70
CA LEU A 138 -3.09 -2.76 -3.82
C LEU A 138 -3.08 -2.41 -5.31
N MET A 139 -4.12 -1.74 -5.79
CA MET A 139 -4.18 -1.27 -7.17
C MET A 139 -4.03 0.24 -7.18
N ALA A 140 -3.08 0.75 -7.96
CA ALA A 140 -3.01 2.16 -8.28
C ALA A 140 -4.15 2.48 -9.27
N ARG A 141 -5.03 3.41 -8.89
CA ARG A 141 -6.05 3.96 -9.76
C ARG A 141 -5.70 5.42 -10.05
N PRO A 142 -5.48 5.80 -11.33
CA PRO A 142 -5.32 7.20 -11.68
C PRO A 142 -6.54 8.01 -11.21
N THR A 143 -6.27 9.07 -10.45
CA THR A 143 -7.29 10.07 -10.09
C THR A 143 -7.47 11.04 -11.24
N ARG A 144 -8.59 11.77 -11.27
CA ARG A 144 -8.79 12.83 -12.27
C ARG A 144 -7.62 13.79 -12.27
N ARG A 145 -7.17 14.22 -13.46
CA ARG A 145 -5.98 15.08 -13.61
C ARG A 145 -6.01 16.32 -12.70
N ALA A 146 -7.14 17.00 -12.54
CA ALA A 146 -7.34 18.07 -11.55
C ALA A 146 -6.17 19.11 -11.45
N GLY A 147 -5.55 19.45 -12.59
CA GLY A 147 -4.40 20.38 -12.66
C GLY A 147 -3.01 19.76 -12.45
N ARG A 148 -2.91 18.47 -12.12
CA ARG A 148 -1.64 17.75 -12.01
C ARG A 148 -0.99 17.51 -13.39
N PRO A 149 0.36 17.33 -13.45
CA PRO A 149 1.04 16.89 -14.67
C PRO A 149 0.49 15.56 -15.20
N LEU A 150 0.71 15.29 -16.48
CA LEU A 150 0.27 14.02 -17.09
C LEU A 150 0.93 12.85 -16.38
N LEU A 151 0.14 11.81 -16.13
CA LEU A 151 0.70 10.54 -15.70
C LEU A 151 1.48 9.92 -16.87
N VAL A 152 2.75 9.56 -16.64
CA VAL A 152 3.60 8.84 -17.58
C VAL A 152 4.13 7.58 -16.91
N ILE A 153 4.05 6.45 -17.61
CA ILE A 153 4.51 5.14 -17.15
C ILE A 153 5.73 4.77 -17.98
N TYR A 154 6.86 4.53 -17.31
CA TYR A 154 8.11 4.14 -17.94
C TYR A 154 8.29 2.62 -17.90
N ARG A 155 8.86 2.07 -18.97
CA ARG A 155 9.24 0.64 -19.03
C ARG A 155 10.35 0.32 -18.04
N GLU A 156 11.31 1.23 -17.90
CA GLU A 156 12.54 1.02 -17.14
C GLU A 156 12.69 2.06 -16.02
N GLU A 157 13.19 1.63 -14.86
CA GLU A 157 13.44 2.54 -13.74
C GLU A 157 14.51 3.58 -14.07
N SER A 158 15.58 3.19 -14.76
CA SER A 158 16.66 4.10 -15.18
C SER A 158 16.11 5.29 -15.97
N CYS A 159 15.15 5.01 -16.84
CA CYS A 159 14.43 5.99 -17.65
C CYS A 159 13.55 6.91 -16.82
N LEU A 160 12.79 6.36 -15.86
CA LEU A 160 12.01 7.16 -14.91
C LEU A 160 12.92 8.09 -14.09
N ARG A 161 14.03 7.58 -13.56
CA ARG A 161 14.99 8.37 -12.77
C ARG A 161 15.59 9.51 -13.59
N THR A 162 16.02 9.21 -14.81
CA THR A 162 16.56 10.21 -15.74
C THR A 162 15.54 11.32 -16.02
N ALA A 163 14.27 10.95 -16.21
CA ALA A 163 13.19 11.91 -16.42
C ALA A 163 12.89 12.76 -15.17
N LEU A 164 12.89 12.17 -13.97
CA LEU A 164 12.71 12.89 -12.70
C LEU A 164 13.82 13.92 -12.45
N GLU A 165 15.03 13.66 -12.95
CA GLU A 165 16.18 14.56 -12.89
C GLU A 165 16.19 15.59 -14.03
N GLY A 166 15.21 15.56 -14.94
CA GLY A 166 15.14 16.46 -16.10
C GLY A 166 16.25 16.25 -17.13
N ARG A 167 16.90 15.08 -17.11
CA ARG A 167 17.98 14.73 -18.04
C ARG A 167 17.43 14.04 -19.29
N THR A 168 18.18 14.10 -20.38
CA THR A 168 17.88 13.34 -21.59
C THR A 168 18.37 11.91 -21.47
N CYS A 169 17.59 10.96 -21.98
CA CYS A 169 17.96 9.54 -21.95
C CYS A 169 19.05 9.25 -23.00
N VAL A 170 20.28 9.04 -22.54
CA VAL A 170 21.39 8.70 -23.44
C VAL A 170 21.27 7.26 -23.94
N GLU A 171 20.82 6.35 -23.08
CA GLU A 171 20.71 4.91 -23.39
C GLU A 171 19.74 4.61 -24.55
N HIS A 172 18.69 5.44 -24.72
CA HIS A 172 17.64 5.23 -25.72
C HIS A 172 17.61 6.31 -26.82
N GLY A 173 18.70 7.03 -27.04
CA GLY A 173 18.80 7.98 -28.16
C GLY A 173 17.91 9.22 -28.01
N GLN A 174 17.79 9.73 -26.78
CA GLN A 174 17.12 10.95 -26.31
C GLN A 174 15.66 10.83 -25.83
N ALA A 175 14.95 9.75 -26.14
CA ALA A 175 13.60 9.52 -25.64
C ALA A 175 13.51 8.18 -24.89
N CYS A 176 13.08 8.23 -23.63
CA CYS A 176 12.83 7.03 -22.85
C CYS A 176 11.65 6.22 -23.44
N PRO A 177 11.72 4.88 -23.45
CA PRO A 177 10.56 4.05 -23.73
C PRO A 177 9.49 4.24 -22.64
N ILE A 178 8.33 4.74 -23.05
CA ILE A 178 7.13 4.85 -22.22
C ILE A 178 6.11 3.79 -22.63
N GLU A 179 5.37 3.28 -21.66
CA GLU A 179 4.35 2.24 -21.84
C GLU A 179 2.94 2.81 -21.88
N GLY A 180 2.78 3.98 -21.31
CA GLY A 180 1.53 4.69 -21.32
C GLY A 180 1.74 6.13 -20.88
N GLN A 181 0.93 7.00 -21.46
CA GLN A 181 0.80 8.37 -21.03
C GLN A 181 -0.68 8.70 -21.00
N GLU A 182 -1.09 9.37 -19.92
CA GLU A 182 -2.43 9.92 -19.81
C GLU A 182 -2.69 10.90 -20.98
N PRO A 183 -3.82 10.76 -21.69
CA PRO A 183 -4.13 11.62 -22.82
C PRO A 183 -4.30 13.09 -22.39
N GLU A 184 -3.91 14.02 -23.27
CA GLU A 184 -3.97 15.46 -22.98
C GLU A 184 -5.39 16.06 -23.01
N GLY A 185 -6.35 15.34 -23.61
CA GLY A 185 -7.74 15.77 -23.80
C GLY A 185 -8.68 15.47 -22.62
N PRO A 186 -9.95 15.92 -22.69
CA PRO A 186 -10.93 15.66 -21.64
C PRO A 186 -11.20 14.16 -21.46
N GLU A 187 -11.25 13.70 -20.20
CA GLU A 187 -11.55 12.31 -19.84
C GLU A 187 -12.93 11.89 -20.40
N SER A 188 -12.97 10.88 -21.27
CA SER A 188 -14.23 10.25 -21.65
C SER A 188 -14.77 9.44 -20.45
N PRO A 189 -16.05 9.61 -20.06
CA PRO A 189 -16.63 8.90 -18.91
C PRO A 189 -16.68 7.37 -19.07
N SER A 190 -16.38 6.83 -20.26
CA SER A 190 -16.32 5.39 -20.53
C SER A 190 -14.95 4.74 -20.29
N ASP A 191 -13.89 5.51 -20.05
CA ASP A 191 -12.57 4.96 -19.72
C ASP A 191 -12.52 4.63 -18.23
N ALA A 192 -13.20 3.54 -17.84
CA ALA A 192 -12.96 2.92 -16.56
C ALA A 192 -11.52 2.38 -16.56
N THR A 193 -10.56 3.22 -16.14
CA THR A 193 -9.16 2.82 -16.04
C THR A 193 -9.08 1.59 -15.13
N LEU A 194 -8.70 0.45 -15.71
CA LEU A 194 -8.35 -0.74 -14.95
C LEU A 194 -7.28 -0.35 -13.92
N GLY A 195 -7.51 -0.70 -12.65
CA GLY A 195 -6.51 -0.48 -11.61
C GLY A 195 -5.23 -1.22 -11.95
N LEU A 196 -4.08 -0.58 -11.74
CA LEU A 196 -2.76 -1.15 -11.99
C LEU A 196 -2.26 -1.81 -10.70
N PRO A 197 -2.18 -3.16 -10.59
CA PRO A 197 -1.71 -3.81 -9.37
C PRO A 197 -0.29 -3.37 -9.03
N ILE A 198 -0.07 -2.85 -7.83
CA ILE A 198 1.23 -2.50 -7.29
C ILE A 198 1.95 -3.81 -6.90
N LEU A 199 3.13 -4.00 -7.46
CA LEU A 199 4.02 -5.14 -7.23
C LEU A 199 5.04 -4.82 -6.15
N GLN A 200 5.59 -3.60 -6.17
CA GLN A 200 6.59 -3.12 -5.21
C GLN A 200 6.42 -1.63 -4.97
N THR A 201 6.89 -1.15 -3.81
CA THR A 201 6.93 0.27 -3.47
C THR A 201 8.26 0.57 -2.80
N ARG A 202 8.88 1.71 -3.13
CA ARG A 202 10.06 2.21 -2.43
C ARG A 202 10.13 3.73 -2.42
N SER A 203 10.73 4.28 -1.38
CA SER A 203 11.03 5.71 -1.26
C SER A 203 12.40 6.03 -1.86
N ILE A 204 12.50 7.17 -2.53
CA ILE A 204 13.73 7.73 -3.09
C ILE A 204 13.88 9.20 -2.63
N PRO A 205 15.11 9.74 -2.59
CA PRO A 205 15.30 11.17 -2.37
C PRO A 205 14.83 11.93 -3.62
N GLY A 206 13.98 12.94 -3.44
CA GLY A 206 13.60 13.89 -4.49
C GLY A 206 14.66 14.97 -4.70
N ALA A 207 14.61 15.63 -5.86
CA ALA A 207 15.55 16.69 -6.22
C ALA A 207 15.50 17.92 -5.28
N ASP A 208 14.38 18.14 -4.61
CA ASP A 208 14.16 19.18 -3.59
C ASP A 208 14.46 18.69 -2.16
N GLY A 209 15.01 17.48 -2.01
CA GLY A 209 15.28 16.83 -0.73
C GLY A 209 14.05 16.19 -0.07
N ARG A 210 12.85 16.30 -0.67
CA ARG A 210 11.65 15.61 -0.17
C ARG A 210 11.61 14.17 -0.65
N PRO A 211 11.15 13.20 0.16
CA PRO A 211 11.03 11.83 -0.30
C PRO A 211 9.98 11.72 -1.41
N GLN A 212 10.32 11.06 -2.51
CA GLN A 212 9.39 10.65 -3.57
C GLN A 212 9.21 9.13 -3.50
N THR A 213 8.07 8.63 -3.98
CA THR A 213 7.78 7.19 -3.98
C THR A 213 7.72 6.67 -5.40
N ILE A 214 8.44 5.58 -5.67
CA ILE A 214 8.30 4.80 -6.90
C ILE A 214 7.41 3.59 -6.61
N PHE A 215 6.37 3.45 -7.41
CA PHE A 215 5.53 2.26 -7.45
C PHE A 215 5.93 1.41 -8.65
N GLU A 216 6.22 0.14 -8.42
CA GLU A 216 6.25 -0.87 -9.47
C GLU A 216 4.83 -1.43 -9.64
N VAL A 217 4.30 -1.47 -10.86
CA VAL A 217 2.93 -1.88 -11.17
C VAL A 217 2.90 -2.89 -12.32
N ALA A 218 1.93 -3.80 -12.29
CA ALA A 218 1.56 -4.61 -13.44
C ALA A 218 0.55 -3.84 -14.31
N SER A 219 0.70 -3.94 -15.63
CA SER A 219 -0.31 -3.46 -16.58
C SER A 219 -0.74 -4.60 -17.51
N LEU A 220 -1.99 -4.57 -17.95
CA LEU A 220 -2.49 -5.44 -19.03
C LEU A 220 -2.16 -4.77 -20.36
N VAL A 221 -1.22 -5.33 -21.11
CA VAL A 221 -0.89 -4.86 -22.46
C VAL A 221 -1.72 -5.65 -23.47
N TRP A 222 -2.41 -4.97 -24.38
CA TRP A 222 -3.07 -5.63 -25.50
C TRP A 222 -2.01 -6.09 -26.50
N ASP A 223 -1.82 -7.40 -26.65
CA ASP A 223 -0.89 -7.94 -27.63
C ASP A 223 -1.43 -7.72 -29.06
N ARG A 224 -0.82 -6.79 -29.80
CA ARG A 224 -1.14 -6.52 -31.22
C ARG A 224 -0.37 -7.45 -32.18
N ALA A 225 0.31 -8.49 -31.70
CA ALA A 225 1.16 -9.35 -32.54
C ALA A 225 0.41 -10.35 -33.46
N ARG A 226 -0.91 -10.22 -33.68
CA ARG A 226 -1.64 -11.07 -34.64
C ARG A 226 -2.68 -10.29 -35.45
N ILE A 227 -2.20 -9.38 -36.28
CA ILE A 227 -2.85 -9.09 -37.56
C ILE A 227 -1.75 -9.02 -38.62
N LEU A 228 -1.41 -10.19 -39.15
CA LEU A 228 -0.85 -10.37 -40.50
C LEU A 228 -1.79 -11.34 -41.22
#